data_AF-A0AA88UWE0-F1
#
_entry.id   AF-A0AA88UWE0-F1
#
_cell.length_a   1.000
_cell.length_b   1.000
_cell.length_c   1.000
_cell.angle_alpha   90.00
_cell.angle_beta   90.00
_cell.angle_gamma   90.00
#
_symmetry.space_group_name_H-M   'P 1'
#
loop_
_entity.id
_entity.type
_entity.pdbx_description
1 polymer ?
#
loop_
_entity_poly.entity_id
_entity_poly.type
_entity_poly.pdbx_seq_one_letter_code
_entity_poly.pdbx_strand_id
1 'polypeptide(L)'
;MFGASLFTRDRIAKQLWFNFSCLSSSPKGITKQEHLESSCKMEAPKSCELLETGPKPEVIYRCKKCRRMLASQENVVPHQHGGGWRGASKPVRRSVILDEERPQCSGSSIFVEPLKWMESLEDVQGYLNCVGCNARLGFFSWYGLLCDCGAWVGDAADPGAFKLHKKRIDECRA
;
A
#
# COMPACT_ATOMS: atom_id res chain seq x y z
N MET A 1 13.70 28.62 -26.09
CA MET A 1 14.39 27.36 -25.79
C MET A 1 13.42 26.53 -24.96
N PHE A 2 12.69 25.63 -25.63
CA PHE A 2 11.66 24.79 -25.01
C PHE A 2 12.29 23.43 -24.71
N GLY A 3 12.34 23.05 -23.44
CA GLY A 3 12.71 21.71 -22.99
C GLY A 3 11.56 21.13 -22.19
N ALA A 4 10.63 20.46 -22.87
CA ALA A 4 9.59 19.65 -22.23
C ALA A 4 10.26 18.44 -21.58
N SER A 5 10.30 18.43 -20.25
CA SER A 5 10.74 17.26 -19.49
C SER A 5 9.61 16.22 -19.51
N LEU A 6 9.71 15.29 -20.47
CA LEU A 6 8.93 14.07 -20.52
C LEU A 6 9.40 13.15 -19.39
N PHE A 7 8.87 13.35 -18.18
CA PHE A 7 8.99 12.36 -17.11
C PHE A 7 8.03 11.20 -17.41
N THR A 8 8.58 10.28 -18.21
CA THR A 8 8.34 8.84 -18.28
C THR A 8 7.13 8.29 -17.50
N ARG A 9 6.08 7.98 -18.27
CA ARG A 9 4.96 7.05 -18.01
C ARG A 9 5.39 5.57 -17.81
N ASP A 10 6.61 5.29 -17.39
CA ASP A 10 7.18 3.92 -17.43
C ASP A 10 8.02 3.59 -16.19
N ARG A 11 7.37 3.39 -15.05
CA ARG A 11 8.05 2.80 -13.88
C ARG A 11 7.19 1.89 -13.00
N ILE A 12 6.17 1.25 -13.58
CA ILE A 12 5.44 0.15 -12.93
C ILE A 12 5.76 -1.21 -13.58
N ALA A 13 6.34 -1.25 -14.79
CA ALA A 13 6.55 -2.50 -15.54
C ALA A 13 7.93 -3.19 -15.40
N LYS A 14 8.74 -2.91 -14.36
CA LYS A 14 10.09 -3.53 -14.23
C LYS A 14 10.49 -4.02 -12.83
N GLN A 15 9.56 -4.27 -11.91
CA GLN A 15 9.88 -4.95 -10.63
C GLN A 15 9.11 -6.26 -10.39
N LEU A 16 8.60 -6.89 -11.45
CA LEU A 16 8.07 -8.27 -11.41
C LEU A 16 8.68 -9.18 -12.48
N TRP A 17 9.82 -8.80 -13.06
CA TRP A 17 10.46 -9.53 -14.16
C TRP A 17 11.93 -9.84 -13.87
N PHE A 18 12.22 -10.38 -12.68
CA PHE A 18 13.54 -10.98 -12.39
C PHE A 18 13.49 -12.20 -11.46
N ASN A 19 12.42 -13.01 -11.53
CA ASN A 19 12.46 -14.33 -10.89
C ASN A 19 11.47 -15.39 -11.41
N PHE A 20 11.07 -15.38 -12.68
CA PHE A 20 10.30 -16.51 -13.24
C PHE A 20 10.55 -16.68 -14.75
N SER A 21 11.68 -17.29 -15.11
CA SER A 21 11.86 -17.92 -16.42
C SER A 21 12.95 -19.00 -16.39
N CYS A 22 12.63 -20.13 -15.76
CA CYS A 22 13.09 -21.50 -16.02
C CYS A 22 12.81 -22.28 -14.72
N LEU A 23 12.11 -23.40 -14.67
CA LEU A 23 12.12 -24.48 -15.64
C LEU A 23 10.94 -25.42 -15.32
N SER A 24 9.88 -25.40 -16.10
CA SER A 24 8.96 -26.53 -16.20
C SER A 24 9.27 -27.29 -17.47
N SER A 25 10.08 -28.34 -17.35
CA SER A 25 10.11 -29.47 -18.30
C SER A 25 10.92 -30.63 -17.72
N SER A 26 10.27 -31.79 -17.63
CA SER A 26 10.84 -33.14 -17.50
C SER A 26 10.35 -33.93 -18.75
N PRO A 27 10.80 -35.16 -19.14
CA PRO A 27 11.83 -36.07 -18.60
C PRO A 27 12.73 -36.79 -19.66
N LYS A 28 13.56 -37.75 -19.18
CA LYS A 28 14.31 -38.87 -19.84
C LYS A 28 15.72 -38.49 -20.34
N GLY A 29 16.84 -39.18 -20.04
CA GLY A 29 17.22 -40.40 -19.31
C GLY A 29 18.66 -40.76 -19.74
N ILE A 30 19.33 -41.70 -19.04
CA ILE A 30 20.58 -42.45 -19.38
C ILE A 30 21.82 -42.21 -18.47
N THR A 31 21.94 -43.12 -17.48
CA THR A 31 23.05 -43.99 -17.01
C THR A 31 24.33 -43.53 -16.25
N LYS A 32 24.56 -44.26 -15.14
CA LYS A 32 25.80 -44.78 -14.47
C LYS A 32 26.59 -43.82 -13.54
N GLN A 33 26.56 -44.06 -12.20
CA GLN A 33 27.53 -44.80 -11.32
C GLN A 33 28.85 -43.99 -11.11
N GLU A 34 29.43 -43.71 -9.93
CA GLU A 34 29.55 -44.34 -8.59
C GLU A 34 30.09 -43.28 -7.56
N HIS A 35 29.64 -43.28 -6.29
CA HIS A 35 30.31 -43.78 -5.05
C HIS A 35 31.40 -42.86 -4.43
N LEU A 36 31.15 -42.30 -3.24
CA LEU A 36 31.82 -42.63 -1.96
C LEU A 36 31.54 -41.55 -0.89
N GLU A 37 31.14 -42.02 0.30
CA GLU A 37 30.81 -41.25 1.50
C GLU A 37 31.99 -40.47 2.09
N SER A 38 31.71 -39.34 2.76
CA SER A 38 32.56 -38.81 3.83
C SER A 38 31.73 -37.98 4.80
N SER A 39 31.84 -38.34 6.07
CA SER A 39 30.98 -37.98 7.20
C SER A 39 31.46 -36.72 7.97
N CYS A 40 30.62 -36.29 8.93
CA CYS A 40 30.93 -35.58 10.19
C CYS A 40 31.03 -34.02 10.19
N LYS A 41 29.94 -33.33 10.62
CA LYS A 41 29.76 -32.67 11.95
C LYS A 41 28.83 -31.42 11.92
N MET A 42 28.20 -31.21 13.09
CA MET A 42 27.20 -30.20 13.48
C MET A 42 27.69 -28.75 13.24
N GLU A 43 26.83 -27.73 13.15
CA GLU A 43 26.23 -27.03 14.30
C GLU A 43 24.93 -26.28 13.93
N ALA A 44 23.93 -26.38 14.80
CA ALA A 44 22.72 -25.57 14.74
C ALA A 44 22.92 -24.28 15.55
N PRO A 45 22.74 -23.08 14.98
CA PRO A 45 22.44 -21.91 15.77
C PRO A 45 20.97 -21.97 16.17
N LYS A 46 20.77 -22.21 17.47
CA LYS A 46 19.49 -22.13 18.17
C LYS A 46 18.93 -20.71 18.04
N SER A 47 17.73 -20.62 17.48
CA SER A 47 16.66 -19.71 17.93
C SER A 47 17.09 -18.27 18.22
N CYS A 48 17.00 -17.40 17.20
CA CYS A 48 16.71 -15.99 17.48
C CYS A 48 15.27 -15.88 17.98
N GLU A 49 15.15 -15.29 19.17
CA GLU A 49 13.93 -15.01 19.90
C GLU A 49 12.87 -14.37 18.99
N LEU A 50 11.81 -15.12 18.73
CA LEU A 50 10.60 -14.61 18.12
C LEU A 50 9.94 -13.70 19.16
N LEU A 51 10.03 -12.39 18.96
CA LEU A 51 9.18 -11.45 19.66
C LEU A 51 7.74 -11.77 19.25
N GLU A 52 7.05 -12.49 20.14
CA GLU A 52 5.62 -12.72 20.11
C GLU A 52 4.90 -11.35 20.22
N THR A 53 4.85 -10.60 19.12
CA THR A 53 3.79 -9.63 18.94
C THR A 53 2.53 -10.45 18.74
N GLY A 54 1.79 -10.68 19.83
CA GLY A 54 0.48 -11.33 19.76
C GLY A 54 -0.35 -10.75 18.61
N PRO A 55 -1.17 -11.57 17.93
CA PRO A 55 -1.82 -11.16 16.69
C PRO A 55 -2.67 -9.90 16.94
N LYS A 56 -2.19 -8.76 16.43
CA LYS A 56 -2.96 -7.52 16.39
C LYS A 56 -4.22 -7.82 15.56
N PRO A 57 -5.43 -7.40 15.99
CA PRO A 57 -6.64 -7.70 15.24
C PRO A 57 -6.50 -7.18 13.81
N GLU A 58 -6.59 -8.09 12.84
CA GLU A 58 -6.44 -7.75 11.44
C GLU A 58 -7.73 -7.04 10.99
N VAL A 59 -7.61 -5.73 10.75
CA VAL A 59 -8.72 -4.93 10.25
C VAL A 59 -8.77 -5.07 8.73
N ILE A 60 -9.94 -5.39 8.21
CA ILE A 60 -10.21 -5.62 6.79
C ILE A 60 -11.28 -4.64 6.33
N TYR A 61 -11.01 -3.92 5.24
CA TYR A 61 -11.95 -3.02 4.60
C TYR A 61 -12.68 -3.72 3.45
N ARG A 62 -14.01 -3.67 3.50
CA ARG A 62 -14.89 -4.29 2.49
C ARG A 62 -15.79 -3.25 1.84
N CYS A 63 -16.18 -3.47 0.59
CA CYS A 63 -17.16 -2.63 -0.07
C CYS A 63 -18.52 -2.74 0.66
N LYS A 64 -19.11 -1.60 1.01
CA LYS A 64 -20.40 -1.60 1.73
C LYS A 64 -21.57 -2.17 0.92
N LYS A 65 -21.51 -2.06 -0.41
CA LYS A 65 -22.57 -2.54 -1.32
C LYS A 65 -22.50 -4.05 -1.59
N CYS A 66 -21.30 -4.59 -1.86
CA CYS A 66 -21.15 -5.99 -2.29
C CYS A 66 -20.26 -6.85 -1.39
N ARG A 67 -19.78 -6.30 -0.27
CA ARG A 67 -18.94 -6.98 0.74
C ARG A 67 -17.61 -7.55 0.24
N ARG A 68 -17.23 -7.28 -1.02
CA ARG A 68 -15.93 -7.63 -1.59
C ARG A 68 -14.81 -6.91 -0.83
N MET A 69 -13.73 -7.64 -0.53
CA MET A 69 -12.54 -7.09 0.14
C MET A 69 -11.89 -6.02 -0.75
N LEU A 70 -11.46 -4.91 -0.14
CA LEU A 70 -10.85 -3.79 -0.83
C LEU A 70 -9.41 -3.53 -0.37
N ALA A 71 -9.14 -3.64 0.93
CA ALA A 71 -7.82 -3.41 1.53
C ALA A 71 -7.76 -4.07 2.92
N SER A 72 -6.56 -4.33 3.43
CA SER A 72 -6.29 -4.65 4.84
C SER A 72 -5.70 -3.42 5.55
N GLN A 73 -5.59 -3.49 6.88
CA GLN A 73 -5.01 -2.43 7.71
C GLN A 73 -3.58 -2.08 7.33
N GLU A 74 -2.81 -3.05 6.84
CA GLU A 74 -1.41 -2.88 6.45
C GLU A 74 -1.26 -1.99 5.21
N ASN A 75 -2.28 -1.95 4.34
CA ASN A 75 -2.25 -1.12 3.14
C ASN A 75 -2.65 0.33 3.42
N VAL A 76 -3.08 0.66 4.65
CA VAL A 76 -3.53 2.00 5.00
C VAL A 76 -2.31 2.88 5.21
N VAL A 77 -2.23 3.97 4.44
CA VAL A 77 -1.19 5.00 4.57
C VAL A 77 -1.57 5.95 5.71
N PRO A 78 -0.88 5.90 6.86
CA PRO A 78 -1.17 6.80 7.97
C PRO A 78 -0.67 8.21 7.65
N HIS A 79 -1.41 9.22 8.08
CA HIS A 79 -0.93 10.59 8.11
C HIS A 79 -1.47 11.32 9.35
N GLN A 80 -0.71 12.30 9.81
CA GLN A 80 -1.09 13.15 10.93
C GLN A 80 -1.98 14.30 10.46
N HIS A 81 -2.76 14.89 11.37
CA HIS A 81 -3.55 16.10 11.03
C HIS A 81 -2.62 17.20 10.51
N GLY A 82 -2.94 17.71 9.32
CA GLY A 82 -2.18 18.79 8.72
C GLY A 82 -2.48 20.11 9.43
N GLY A 83 -1.49 20.99 9.53
CA GLY A 83 -1.65 22.34 10.08
C GLY A 83 -2.51 23.29 9.22
N GLY A 84 -3.39 22.75 8.38
CA GLY A 84 -4.08 23.44 7.30
C GLY A 84 -3.15 23.79 6.14
N TRP A 85 -3.69 23.83 4.93
CA TRP A 85 -3.07 24.59 3.85
C TRP A 85 -2.96 26.06 4.29
N ARG A 86 -1.82 26.72 4.01
CA ARG A 86 -1.56 28.14 4.32
C ARG A 86 -2.53 29.05 3.55
N GLY A 87 -3.79 29.07 3.93
CA GLY A 87 -4.86 29.78 3.23
C GLY A 87 -6.26 29.53 3.78
N ALA A 88 -6.46 28.49 4.61
CA ALA A 88 -7.75 28.21 5.22
C ALA A 88 -7.62 27.75 6.68
N SER A 89 -7.12 28.63 7.55
CA SER A 89 -7.18 28.40 8.99
C SER A 89 -7.57 29.69 9.71
N LYS A 90 -8.73 29.64 10.39
CA LYS A 90 -8.96 30.50 11.55
C LYS A 90 -7.79 30.28 12.53
N PRO A 91 -7.30 31.32 13.21
CA PRO A 91 -6.12 31.22 14.05
C PRO A 91 -6.40 30.27 15.21
N VAL A 92 -5.97 29.02 15.09
CA VAL A 92 -5.75 28.15 16.24
C VAL A 92 -4.61 28.82 17.01
N ARG A 93 -4.89 29.23 18.24
CA ARG A 93 -3.89 29.77 19.15
C ARG A 93 -2.71 28.80 19.15
N ARG A 94 -1.54 29.33 18.79
CA ARG A 94 -0.30 28.58 18.56
C ARG A 94 0.17 27.96 19.87
N SER A 95 -0.44 26.86 20.29
CA SER A 95 0.21 25.90 21.17
C SER A 95 1.22 25.14 20.31
N VAL A 96 2.48 25.19 20.73
CA VAL A 96 3.55 24.33 20.24
C VAL A 96 3.21 22.89 20.64
N ILE A 97 2.33 22.25 19.87
CA ILE A 97 2.02 20.84 20.00
C ILE A 97 3.14 20.12 19.25
N LEU A 98 3.97 19.38 20.00
CA LEU A 98 5.01 18.51 19.46
C LEU A 98 4.38 17.49 18.51
N ASP A 99 5.05 17.11 17.41
CA ASP A 99 4.48 16.26 16.34
C ASP A 99 3.93 14.91 16.85
N GLU A 100 4.42 14.41 17.99
CA GLU A 100 3.96 13.17 18.65
C GLU A 100 2.54 13.26 19.24
N GLU A 101 2.04 14.45 19.57
CA GLU A 101 0.71 14.62 20.17
C GLU A 101 -0.40 14.84 19.14
N ARG A 102 -0.07 14.90 17.84
CA ARG A 102 -1.09 15.06 16.81
C ARG A 102 -1.85 13.75 16.64
N PRO A 103 -3.15 13.71 16.94
CA PRO A 103 -3.92 12.49 16.79
C PRO A 103 -3.85 12.01 15.35
N GLN A 104 -3.87 10.69 15.14
CA GLN A 104 -3.97 10.11 13.82
C GLN A 104 -5.24 10.63 13.12
N CYS A 105 -5.16 10.88 11.81
CA CYS A 105 -6.27 11.47 11.08
C CYS A 105 -7.58 10.69 11.32
N SER A 106 -8.55 11.33 11.97
CA SER A 106 -9.88 10.76 12.23
C SER A 106 -10.87 11.12 11.11
N GLY A 107 -10.37 11.51 9.94
CA GLY A 107 -11.16 12.00 8.82
C GLY A 107 -12.19 11.00 8.28
N SER A 108 -13.04 11.49 7.37
CA SER A 108 -14.14 10.72 6.77
C SER A 108 -13.69 9.66 5.76
N SER A 109 -12.39 9.60 5.50
CA SER A 109 -11.77 8.79 4.46
C SER A 109 -10.48 8.17 4.97
N ILE A 110 -10.12 7.03 4.42
CA ILE A 110 -8.80 6.40 4.60
C ILE A 110 -7.99 6.58 3.31
N PHE A 111 -6.68 6.56 3.43
CA PHE A 111 -5.77 6.51 2.30
C PHE A 111 -5.08 5.17 2.28
N VAL A 112 -4.91 4.61 1.08
CA VAL A 112 -4.26 3.32 0.90
C VAL A 112 -3.16 3.42 -0.14
N GLU A 113 -2.22 2.50 -0.08
CA GLU A 113 -1.26 2.26 -1.15
C GLU A 113 -2.00 1.79 -2.43
N PRO A 114 -1.40 1.96 -3.62
CA PRO A 114 -1.94 1.35 -4.84
C PRO A 114 -2.07 -0.17 -4.66
N LEU A 115 -3.26 -0.70 -4.93
CA LEU A 115 -3.55 -2.13 -4.82
C LEU A 115 -3.75 -2.76 -6.19
N LYS A 116 -3.59 -4.09 -6.28
CA LYS A 116 -3.73 -4.85 -7.54
C LYS A 116 -5.01 -4.57 -8.32
N TRP A 117 -6.12 -4.37 -7.61
CA TRP A 117 -7.42 -4.07 -8.23
C TRP A 117 -7.51 -2.61 -8.77
N MET A 118 -6.56 -1.75 -8.44
CA MET A 118 -6.40 -0.37 -8.91
C MET A 118 -5.34 -0.23 -10.02
N GLU A 119 -4.72 -1.32 -10.50
CA GLU A 119 -3.62 -1.23 -11.48
C GLU A 119 -4.07 -0.75 -12.87
N SER A 120 -5.37 -0.84 -13.19
CA SER A 120 -5.93 -0.41 -14.48
C SER A 120 -6.30 1.08 -14.54
N LEU A 121 -5.62 1.94 -13.77
CA LEU A 121 -5.87 3.39 -13.75
C LEU A 121 -5.00 4.10 -14.78
N GLU A 122 -5.55 4.31 -15.98
CA GLU A 122 -4.87 5.00 -17.09
C GLU A 122 -4.78 6.53 -16.88
N ASP A 123 -5.74 7.10 -16.15
CA ASP A 123 -5.83 8.54 -15.90
C ASP A 123 -4.88 9.02 -14.81
N VAL A 124 -4.50 10.30 -14.87
CA VAL A 124 -3.65 10.95 -13.86
C VAL A 124 -4.39 11.18 -12.52
N GLN A 125 -5.71 11.24 -12.59
CA GLN A 125 -6.59 11.35 -11.44
C GLN A 125 -7.97 10.81 -11.83
N GLY A 126 -8.73 10.29 -10.87
CA GLY A 126 -10.02 9.71 -11.19
C GLY A 126 -10.74 9.07 -10.03
N TYR A 127 -11.88 8.43 -10.35
CA TYR A 127 -12.70 7.76 -9.36
C TYR A 127 -12.27 6.30 -9.17
N LEU A 128 -12.19 5.88 -7.91
CA LEU A 128 -12.01 4.47 -7.57
C LEU A 128 -13.38 3.81 -7.52
N ASN A 129 -13.61 2.82 -8.38
CA ASN A 129 -14.86 2.04 -8.42
C ASN A 129 -14.61 0.61 -7.93
N CYS A 130 -15.59 0.05 -7.23
CA CYS A 130 -15.49 -1.33 -6.78
C CYS A 130 -15.58 -2.29 -7.97
N VAL A 131 -14.57 -3.15 -8.16
CA VAL A 131 -14.55 -4.18 -9.20
C VAL A 131 -15.74 -5.14 -9.14
N GLY A 132 -16.40 -5.27 -7.99
CA GLY A 132 -17.51 -6.20 -7.81
C GLY A 132 -18.88 -5.66 -8.20
N CYS A 133 -19.13 -4.36 -8.02
CA CYS A 133 -20.48 -3.79 -8.16
C CYS A 133 -20.50 -2.41 -8.80
N ASN A 134 -19.34 -1.98 -9.31
CA ASN A 134 -19.06 -0.69 -9.93
C ASN A 134 -19.48 0.53 -9.09
N ALA A 135 -19.71 0.36 -7.78
CA ALA A 135 -20.00 1.48 -6.90
C ALA A 135 -18.73 2.32 -6.72
N ARG A 136 -18.84 3.63 -6.89
CA ARG A 136 -17.75 4.56 -6.62
C ARG A 136 -17.36 4.47 -5.14
N LEU A 137 -16.14 4.12 -4.81
CA LEU A 137 -15.62 4.01 -3.44
C LEU A 137 -14.89 5.27 -2.99
N GLY A 138 -14.26 5.97 -3.94
CA GLY A 138 -13.25 6.95 -3.60
C GLY A 138 -12.79 7.81 -4.77
N PHE A 139 -11.58 8.35 -4.63
CA PHE A 139 -10.87 9.17 -5.62
C PHE A 139 -9.37 8.94 -5.50
N PHE A 140 -8.63 9.02 -6.59
CA PHE A 140 -7.18 8.96 -6.59
C PHE A 140 -6.58 10.12 -7.39
N SER A 141 -5.34 10.48 -7.06
CA SER A 141 -4.51 11.42 -7.80
C SER A 141 -3.05 10.98 -7.70
N TRP A 142 -2.35 10.95 -8.83
CA TRP A 142 -0.92 10.65 -8.89
C TRP A 142 -0.02 11.81 -8.44
N TYR A 143 -0.61 12.97 -8.10
CA TYR A 143 0.13 14.11 -7.55
C TYR A 143 -0.13 14.34 -6.07
N GLY A 144 -0.88 13.45 -5.42
CA GLY A 144 -1.30 13.58 -4.03
C GLY A 144 -2.70 14.19 -3.90
N LEU A 145 -3.21 14.17 -2.68
CA LEU A 145 -4.55 14.63 -2.32
C LEU A 145 -4.55 15.31 -0.95
N LEU A 146 -5.32 16.39 -0.83
CA LEU A 146 -5.63 16.98 0.47
C LEU A 146 -6.65 16.11 1.22
N CYS A 147 -6.32 15.72 2.44
CA CYS A 147 -7.26 15.12 3.37
C CYS A 147 -8.17 16.19 3.98
N ASP A 148 -9.37 15.79 4.39
CA ASP A 148 -10.31 16.63 5.15
C ASP A 148 -9.69 17.19 6.45
N CYS A 149 -8.63 16.55 6.98
CA CYS A 149 -7.87 17.05 8.13
C CYS A 149 -6.85 18.14 7.79
N GLY A 150 -6.73 18.53 6.52
CA GLY A 150 -5.78 19.54 6.05
C GLY A 150 -4.37 19.01 5.75
N ALA A 151 -4.10 17.71 5.90
CA ALA A 151 -2.83 17.11 5.50
C ALA A 151 -2.79 16.85 4.00
N TRP A 152 -1.63 17.07 3.40
CA TRP A 152 -1.35 16.58 2.06
C TRP A 152 -0.89 15.13 2.14
N VAL A 153 -1.57 14.24 1.45
CA VAL A 153 -1.23 12.82 1.36
C VAL A 153 -0.64 12.56 -0.02
N GLY A 154 0.52 11.90 -0.06
CA GLY A 154 1.40 11.78 -1.21
C GLY A 154 2.72 12.50 -0.92
N ASP A 155 3.85 11.83 -1.12
CA ASP A 155 5.19 12.36 -0.84
C ASP A 155 6.10 12.29 -2.08
N ALA A 156 7.40 12.57 -1.90
CA ALA A 156 8.36 12.57 -3.01
C ALA A 156 8.73 11.15 -3.48
N ALA A 157 8.58 10.14 -2.62
CA ALA A 157 8.87 8.75 -2.94
C ALA A 157 7.67 8.09 -3.64
N ASP A 158 6.47 8.35 -3.14
CA ASP A 158 5.18 7.87 -3.63
C ASP A 158 4.20 9.04 -3.78
N PRO A 159 4.14 9.67 -4.98
CA PRO A 159 3.28 10.82 -5.20
C PRO A 159 1.80 10.43 -5.33
N GLY A 160 1.49 9.14 -5.41
CA GLY A 160 0.13 8.64 -5.54
C GLY A 160 -0.64 8.64 -4.22
N ALA A 161 -1.84 9.22 -4.22
CA ALA A 161 -2.77 9.14 -3.09
C ALA A 161 -4.11 8.53 -3.52
N PHE A 162 -4.49 7.45 -2.86
CA PHE A 162 -5.72 6.68 -3.15
C PHE A 162 -6.67 6.78 -1.96
N LYS A 163 -7.67 7.65 -2.08
CA LYS A 163 -8.62 7.97 -1.01
C LYS A 163 -9.87 7.10 -1.12
N LEU A 164 -10.20 6.34 -0.08
CA LEU A 164 -11.45 5.59 0.06
C LEU A 164 -12.34 6.23 1.12
N HIS A 165 -13.61 6.45 0.81
CA HIS A 165 -14.54 7.08 1.75
C HIS A 165 -15.11 6.06 2.75
N LYS A 166 -15.01 6.35 4.05
CA LYS A 166 -15.54 5.49 5.14
C LYS A 166 -17.05 5.23 5.01
N LYS A 167 -17.81 6.15 4.42
CA LYS A 167 -19.25 5.95 4.18
C LYS A 167 -19.57 4.85 3.16
N ARG A 168 -18.60 4.44 2.34
CA ARG A 168 -18.77 3.48 1.23
C ARG A 168 -18.03 2.16 1.45
N ILE A 169 -17.31 2.05 2.55
CA ILE A 169 -16.57 0.86 2.96
C ILE A 169 -17.01 0.48 4.37
N ASP A 170 -16.93 -0.80 4.69
CA ASP A 170 -17.14 -1.32 6.04
C ASP A 170 -15.81 -1.81 6.61
N GLU A 171 -15.57 -1.51 7.87
CA GLU A 171 -14.43 -1.99 8.65
C GLU A 171 -14.85 -3.27 9.38
N CYS A 172 -14.21 -4.39 9.04
CA CYS A 172 -14.43 -5.69 9.67
C CYS A 172 -13.17 -6.07 10.46
N ARG A 173 -13.33 -6.46 11.72
CA ARG A 173 -12.25 -7.06 12.51
C ARG A 173 -12.32 -8.57 12.32
N ALA A 174 -11.22 -9.18 11.89
CA ALA A 174 -11.06 -10.63 11.84
C ALA A 174 -10.81 -11.20 13.23
#